data_AF-A0A7Y0SF77-F1
#
_entry.id   AF-A0A7Y0SF77-F1
#
_cell.length_a   1.000
_cell.length_b   1.000
_cell.length_c   1.000
_cell.angle_alpha   90.00
_cell.angle_beta   90.00
_cell.angle_gamma   90.00
#
_symmetry.space_group_name_H-M   'P 1'
#
loop_
_entity.id
_entity.type
_entity.pdbx_description
1 polymer ?
#
loop_
_entity_poly.entity_id
_entity_poly.type
_entity_poly.pdbx_seq_one_letter_code
_entity_poly.pdbx_strand_id
1 'polypeptide(L)'
;KYMLSELVGVDVSKQQQTSDWGAAELTDAQLAYAASDVLYLHRLKAELEKRLEREGRTGLARACFDFLPARAHLDLMGWGDENDIVHH
;
A
#
# COMPACT_ATOMS: atom_id res chain seq x y z
N LYS A 1 7.58 1.32 6.40
CA LYS A 1 8.67 2.22 6.85
C LYS A 1 9.96 1.90 6.09
N TYR A 2 10.29 0.61 5.90
CA TYR A 2 11.54 0.21 5.25
C TYR A 2 11.62 0.50 3.74
N MET A 3 10.57 0.21 2.97
CA MET A 3 10.66 0.33 1.50
C MET A 3 10.94 1.75 0.99
N LEU A 4 10.31 2.80 1.54
CA LEU A 4 10.60 4.18 1.14
C LEU A 4 12.02 4.60 1.50
N SER A 5 12.50 4.20 2.69
CA SER A 5 13.87 4.48 3.12
C SER A 5 14.89 3.74 2.28
N GLU A 6 14.67 2.45 1.99
CA GLU A 6 15.62 1.58 1.28
C GLU A 6 15.64 1.83 -0.22
N LEU A 7 14.48 2.12 -0.83
CA LEU A 7 14.32 2.19 -2.28
C LEU A 7 14.29 3.62 -2.81
N VAL A 8 13.89 4.59 -1.98
CA VAL A 8 13.70 5.99 -2.39
C VAL A 8 14.53 6.96 -1.52
N GLY A 9 15.16 6.48 -0.44
CA GLY A 9 15.99 7.31 0.46
C GLY A 9 15.18 8.30 1.28
N VAL A 10 13.88 8.03 1.51
CA VAL A 10 12.98 8.94 2.23
C VAL A 10 12.49 8.29 3.52
N ASP A 11 12.64 9.00 4.65
CA ASP A 11 11.98 8.63 5.90
C ASP A 11 10.67 9.41 6.07
N VAL A 12 9.62 8.69 6.47
CA VAL A 12 8.29 9.25 6.69
C VAL A 12 7.87 8.91 8.12
N SER A 13 7.47 9.93 8.87
CA SER A 13 6.95 9.74 10.23
C SER A 13 5.65 8.95 10.18
N LYS A 14 5.50 7.99 11.12
CA LYS A 14 4.27 7.20 11.29
C LYS A 14 3.43 7.62 12.50
N GLN A 15 3.81 8.72 13.15
CA GLN A 15 3.21 9.12 14.43
C GLN A 15 1.69 9.34 14.34
N GLN A 16 1.18 9.75 13.18
CA GLN A 16 -0.24 10.01 12.99
C GLN A 16 -1.03 8.82 12.44
N GLN A 17 -0.39 7.66 12.19
CA GLN A 17 -1.04 6.49 11.60
C GLN A 17 -2.20 5.97 12.47
N THR A 18 -2.09 6.09 13.80
CA THR A 18 -3.09 5.65 14.78
C THR A 18 -3.73 6.83 15.53
N SER A 19 -3.73 8.03 14.93
CA SER A 19 -4.42 9.21 15.46
C SER A 19 -5.94 9.15 15.21
N ASP A 20 -6.71 10.07 15.81
CA ASP A 20 -8.14 10.17 15.57
C ASP A 20 -8.44 10.75 14.18
N TRP A 21 -8.61 9.87 13.18
CA TRP A 21 -8.99 10.22 11.82
C TRP A 21 -10.50 10.45 11.64
N GLY A 22 -11.31 10.20 12.68
CA GLY A 22 -12.75 10.45 12.68
C GLY A 22 -13.14 11.85 13.18
N ALA A 23 -12.16 12.64 13.66
CA ALA A 23 -12.37 14.00 14.13
C ALA A 23 -12.94 14.90 13.03
N ALA A 24 -13.82 15.84 13.43
CA ALA A 24 -14.43 16.80 12.50
C ALA A 24 -13.41 17.74 11.84
N GLU A 25 -12.31 18.04 12.54
CA GLU A 25 -11.19 18.82 12.03
C GLU A 25 -9.90 18.03 12.20
N LEU A 26 -9.10 17.96 11.13
CA LEU A 26 -7.79 17.33 11.15
C LEU A 26 -6.72 18.32 11.59
N THR A 27 -5.77 17.83 12.39
CA THR A 27 -4.59 18.63 12.79
C THR A 27 -3.62 18.81 11.62
N ASP A 28 -2.80 19.86 11.66
CA ASP A 28 -1.73 20.07 10.67
C ASP A 28 -0.77 18.87 10.57
N ALA A 29 -0.53 18.19 11.69
CA ALA A 29 0.30 16.99 11.73
C ALA A 29 -0.34 15.83 10.95
N GLN A 30 -1.67 15.63 11.07
CA GLN A 30 -2.41 14.63 10.30
C GLN A 30 -2.42 14.96 8.81
N LEU A 31 -2.64 16.23 8.45
CA LEU A 31 -2.58 16.69 7.05
C LEU A 31 -1.20 16.44 6.44
N ALA A 32 -0.12 16.81 7.16
CA ALA A 32 1.25 16.57 6.73
C ALA A 32 1.55 15.08 6.57
N TYR A 33 1.08 14.24 7.51
CA TYR A 33 1.20 12.79 7.41
C TYR A 33 0.50 12.25 6.16
N ALA A 34 -0.78 12.60 5.95
CA ALA A 34 -1.57 12.11 4.82
C ALA A 34 -0.93 12.50 3.47
N ALA A 35 -0.45 13.75 3.35
CA ALA A 35 0.27 14.19 2.16
C ALA A 35 1.55 13.37 1.93
N SER A 36 2.34 13.16 2.99
CA SER A 36 3.61 12.42 2.89
C SER A 36 3.45 10.94 2.53
N ASP A 37 2.32 10.32 2.91
CA ASP A 37 2.04 8.90 2.67
C ASP A 37 1.83 8.60 1.18
N VAL A 38 1.35 9.58 0.41
CA VAL A 38 1.11 9.43 -1.04
C VAL A 38 2.18 10.07 -1.92
N LEU A 39 2.92 11.05 -1.39
CA LEU A 39 3.86 11.88 -2.14
C LEU A 39 4.93 11.07 -2.89
N TYR A 40 5.38 9.95 -2.31
CA TYR A 40 6.50 9.16 -2.82
C TYR A 40 6.11 7.87 -3.53
N LEU A 41 4.81 7.55 -3.63
CA LEU A 41 4.33 6.28 -4.17
C LEU A 41 4.74 6.06 -5.64
N HIS A 42 4.75 7.11 -6.46
CA HIS A 42 5.17 6.99 -7.86
C HIS A 42 6.65 6.65 -8.00
N ARG A 43 7.51 7.24 -7.15
CA ARG A 43 8.95 6.95 -7.12
C ARG A 43 9.21 5.52 -6.64
N LEU A 44 8.49 5.11 -5.59
CA LEU A 44 8.54 3.75 -5.08
C LEU A 44 8.10 2.72 -6.14
N LYS A 45 6.98 2.99 -6.82
CA LYS A 45 6.48 2.16 -7.92
C LYS A 45 7.53 1.96 -9.00
N ALA A 46 8.16 3.04 -9.46
CA ALA A 46 9.18 2.96 -10.51
C ALA A 46 10.37 2.08 -10.12
N GLU A 47 10.80 2.13 -8.86
CA GLU A 47 11.90 1.28 -8.37
C GLU A 47 11.48 -0.19 -8.23
N LEU A 48 10.23 -0.46 -7.83
CA LEU A 48 9.69 -1.81 -7.77
C LEU A 48 9.49 -2.42 -9.15
N GLU A 49 9.05 -1.65 -10.13
CA GLU A 49 8.87 -2.12 -11.52
C GLU A 49 10.19 -2.60 -12.13
N LYS A 50 11.29 -1.86 -11.92
CA LYS A 50 12.63 -2.29 -12.36
C LYS A 50 13.04 -3.64 -11.75
N ARG A 51 12.71 -3.85 -10.47
CA ARG A 51 13.02 -5.10 -9.77
C ARG A 51 12.18 -6.26 -10.28
N LEU A 52 10.89 -6.02 -10.52
CA LEU A 52 9.99 -7.00 -11.12
C LEU A 52 10.45 -7.42 -12.50
N GLU A 53 10.87 -6.47 -13.34
CA GLU A 53 11.41 -6.75 -14.67
C GLU A 53 12.71 -7.55 -14.60
N ARG A 54 13.66 -7.12 -13.77
CA ARG A 54 14.93 -7.84 -13.54
C ARG A 54 14.70 -9.28 -13.09
N GLU A 55 13.68 -9.53 -12.30
CA GLU A 55 13.35 -10.85 -11.75
C GLU A 55 12.38 -11.65 -12.65
N GLY A 56 11.95 -11.10 -13.79
CA GLY A 56 11.00 -11.75 -14.69
C GLY A 56 9.59 -11.94 -14.10
N ARG A 57 9.23 -11.14 -13.09
CA ARG A 57 7.96 -11.26 -12.34
C ARG A 57 6.88 -10.27 -12.75
N THR A 58 7.12 -9.45 -13.76
CA THR A 58 6.16 -8.43 -14.23
C THR A 58 4.80 -9.02 -14.57
N GLY A 59 4.75 -10.17 -15.26
CA GLY A 59 3.50 -10.83 -15.63
C GLY A 59 2.69 -11.31 -14.42
N LEU A 60 3.37 -11.89 -13.42
CA LEU A 60 2.73 -12.32 -12.18
C LEU A 60 2.20 -11.13 -11.38
N ALA A 61 3.02 -10.08 -11.21
CA ALA A 61 2.58 -8.86 -10.53
C ALA A 61 1.35 -8.25 -11.21
N ARG A 62 1.32 -8.24 -12.55
CA ARG A 62 0.16 -7.77 -13.31
C ARG A 62 -1.09 -8.58 -13.00
N ALA A 63 -1.00 -9.91 -13.02
CA ALA A 63 -2.12 -10.78 -12.67
C ALA A 63 -2.63 -10.54 -11.23
N CYS A 64 -1.72 -10.33 -10.27
CA CYS A 64 -2.09 -9.96 -8.90
C CYS A 64 -2.84 -8.63 -8.84
N PHE A 65 -2.36 -7.60 -9.56
CA PHE A 65 -3.04 -6.29 -9.59
C PHE A 65 -4.40 -6.35 -10.27
N ASP A 66 -4.53 -7.13 -11.36
CA ASP A 66 -5.80 -7.31 -12.05
C ASP A 66 -6.82 -8.10 -11.19
N PHE A 67 -6.36 -8.98 -10.29
CA PHE A 67 -7.21 -9.70 -9.33
C PHE A 67 -7.59 -8.88 -8.09
N LEU A 68 -6.80 -7.86 -7.73
CA LEU A 68 -6.98 -7.10 -6.49
C LEU A 68 -8.39 -6.53 -6.27
N PRO A 69 -9.11 -6.00 -7.29
CA PRO A 69 -10.50 -5.59 -7.11
C PRO A 69 -11.42 -6.75 -6.72
N ALA A 70 -11.27 -7.91 -7.38
CA ALA A 70 -12.07 -9.09 -7.06
C ALA A 70 -11.80 -9.59 -5.63
N ARG A 71 -10.54 -9.55 -5.19
CA ARG A 71 -10.17 -9.83 -3.80
C ARG A 71 -10.90 -8.92 -2.80
N ALA A 72 -10.88 -7.60 -3.04
CA ALA A 72 -11.58 -6.64 -2.18
C ALA A 72 -13.09 -6.90 -2.14
N HIS A 73 -13.70 -7.32 -3.25
CA HIS A 73 -15.12 -7.71 -3.27
C HIS A 73 -15.38 -8.98 -2.46
N LEU A 74 -14.52 -9.98 -2.54
CA LEU A 74 -14.62 -11.20 -1.74
C LEU A 74 -14.53 -10.90 -0.24
N ASP A 75 -13.63 -10.01 0.16
CA ASP A 75 -13.50 -9.57 1.57
C ASP A 75 -14.81 -8.96 2.10
N LEU A 76 -15.44 -8.08 1.32
CA LEU A 76 -16.74 -7.48 1.66
C LEU A 76 -17.88 -8.51 1.72
N MET A 77 -17.76 -9.62 1.01
CA MET A 77 -18.73 -10.72 1.02
C MET A 77 -18.50 -11.73 2.15
N GLY A 78 -17.50 -11.51 3.02
CA GLY A 78 -17.18 -12.40 4.13
C GLY A 78 -16.21 -13.54 3.79
N TRP A 79 -15.61 -13.52 2.60
CA TRP A 79 -14.56 -14.45 2.17
C TRP A 79 -13.15 -13.92 2.52
N GLY A 80 -13.03 -13.23 3.65
CA GLY A 80 -11.75 -12.78 4.23
C GLY A 80 -10.94 -13.93 4.82
N ASP A 81 -9.87 -13.62 5.56
CA ASP A 81 -8.85 -14.58 6.04
C ASP A 81 -9.40 -15.90 6.62
N GLU A 82 -10.45 -15.88 7.43
CA GLU A 82 -11.01 -17.10 8.07
C GLU A 82 -11.73 -18.04 7.09
N ASN A 83 -12.29 -17.49 6.01
CA ASN A 83 -13.06 -18.23 5.01
C ASN A 83 -12.44 -18.06 3.61
N ASP A 84 -11.14 -17.81 3.54
CA ASP A 84 -10.52 -17.42 2.28
C ASP A 84 -10.55 -18.58 1.27
N ILE A 85 -11.11 -18.32 0.09
CA ILE A 85 -11.24 -19.31 -1.00
C ILE A 85 -9.89 -19.80 -1.55
N VAL A 86 -8.81 -19.06 -1.30
CA VAL A 86 -7.45 -19.47 -1.70
C VAL A 86 -6.65 -20.12 -0.56
N HIS A 87 -7.22 -20.27 0.63
CA HIS A 87 -6.59 -20.98 1.74
C HIS A 87 -6.69 -22.51 1.52
N HIS A 88 -5.60 -23.23 1.80
CA HIS A 88 -5.52 -24.70 1.75
C HIS A 88 -5.40 -25.31 3.14
#